data_AF-A0A317N3C2-F1
#
_entry.id   AF-A0A317N3C2-F1
#
_cell.length_a   1.000
_cell.length_b   1.000
_cell.length_c   1.000
_cell.angle_alpha   90.00
_cell.angle_beta   90.00
_cell.angle_gamma   90.00
#
_symmetry.space_group_name_H-M   'P 1'
#
loop_
_entity.id
_entity.type
_entity.pdbx_description
1 polymer ?
#
loop_
_entity_poly.entity_id
_entity_poly.type
_entity_poly.pdbx_seq_one_letter_code
_entity_poly.pdbx_strand_id
1 'polypeptide(L)'
;MFDEAPARAVTVARATAIGAGAAVTVALPLTFPDDGGPTAFDTTIAEPVASALSPGAAEVLVAPSDGPVVLLLLLCGCAWFAARREWRRAATMLVVPEVILAVNTWLLKPLWDRRIEDYLAYPSGHTVHLVAVATTFACLITSTTARIVVAALTVLAMLVITPGMVELGYHHPTDVLGGAAAAAAMAIGLCLLARPRTRAGDD
;
A
#
# COMPACT_ATOMS: atom_id res chain seq x y z
N MET A 1 35.68 14.11 1.83
CA MET A 1 34.94 14.03 3.11
C MET A 1 33.59 14.76 3.05
N PHE A 2 32.83 14.72 1.93
CA PHE A 2 31.58 15.49 1.81
C PHE A 2 30.43 14.82 1.02
N ASP A 3 30.46 13.50 0.79
CA ASP A 3 29.40 12.81 0.01
C ASP A 3 28.48 11.89 0.84
N GLU A 4 28.66 11.82 2.17
CA GLU A 4 27.89 10.89 3.02
C GLU A 4 26.57 11.46 3.56
N ALA A 5 26.44 12.79 3.66
CA ALA A 5 25.25 13.44 4.21
C ALA A 5 23.94 13.15 3.45
N PRO A 6 23.89 13.23 2.10
CA PRO A 6 22.65 12.95 1.36
C PRO A 6 22.29 11.46 1.38
N ALA A 7 23.27 10.55 1.34
CA ALA A 7 23.05 9.12 1.43
C ALA A 7 22.47 8.71 2.80
N ARG A 8 23.01 9.29 3.88
CA ARG A 8 22.50 9.08 5.24
C ARG A 8 21.08 9.60 5.41
N ALA A 9 20.77 10.78 4.88
CA ALA A 9 19.43 11.37 4.94
C ALA A 9 18.37 10.49 4.25
N VAL A 10 18.69 9.93 3.07
CA VAL A 10 17.78 9.02 2.34
C VAL A 10 17.56 7.71 3.10
N THR A 11 18.61 7.16 3.72
CA THR A 11 18.50 5.95 4.54
C THR A 11 17.63 6.18 5.77
N VAL A 12 17.84 7.29 6.47
CA VAL A 12 17.01 7.68 7.63
C VAL A 12 15.56 7.88 7.20
N ALA A 13 15.29 8.60 6.11
CA ALA A 13 13.93 8.83 5.63
C ALA A 13 13.18 7.51 5.33
N ARG A 14 13.85 6.53 4.70
CA ARG A 14 13.26 5.21 4.45
C ARG A 14 13.02 4.42 5.72
N ALA A 15 13.98 4.40 6.64
CA ALA A 15 13.82 3.73 7.92
C ALA A 15 12.66 4.33 8.73
N THR A 16 12.55 5.66 8.76
CA THR A 16 11.42 6.36 9.37
C THR A 16 10.10 6.01 8.71
N ALA A 17 10.03 5.98 7.37
CA ALA A 17 8.81 5.60 6.65
C ALA A 17 8.38 4.16 6.95
N ILE A 18 9.32 3.21 6.96
CA ILE A 18 9.06 1.81 7.32
C ILE A 18 8.57 1.73 8.77
N GLY A 19 9.28 2.36 9.71
CA GLY A 19 8.94 2.34 11.13
C GLY A 19 7.58 2.96 11.40
N ALA A 20 7.26 4.09 10.78
CA ALA A 20 5.97 4.76 10.90
C ALA A 20 4.83 3.90 10.33
N GLY A 21 5.00 3.32 9.13
CA GLY A 21 3.98 2.47 8.52
C GLY A 21 3.72 1.20 9.34
N ALA A 22 4.78 0.56 9.84
CA ALA A 22 4.67 -0.59 10.75
C ALA A 22 3.97 -0.20 12.06
N ALA A 23 4.34 0.94 12.66
CA ALA A 23 3.72 1.42 13.88
C ALA A 23 2.23 1.70 13.70
N VAL A 24 1.82 2.36 12.60
CA VAL A 24 0.40 2.58 12.29
C VAL A 24 -0.35 1.26 12.12
N THR A 25 0.24 0.30 11.41
CA THR A 25 -0.35 -1.03 11.17
C THR A 25 -0.58 -1.80 12.48
N VAL A 26 0.30 -1.63 13.47
CA VAL A 26 0.20 -2.33 14.76
C VAL A 26 -0.64 -1.55 15.77
N ALA A 27 -0.62 -0.21 15.72
CA ALA A 27 -1.32 0.64 16.68
C ALA A 27 -2.82 0.78 16.39
N LEU A 28 -3.23 0.74 15.12
CA LEU A 28 -4.66 0.84 14.75
C LEU A 28 -5.53 -0.25 15.39
N PRO A 29 -5.12 -1.54 15.39
CA PRO A 29 -5.87 -2.57 16.10
C PRO A 29 -6.16 -2.29 17.58
N LEU A 30 -5.32 -1.49 18.25
CA LEU A 30 -5.53 -1.11 19.65
C LEU A 30 -6.71 -0.14 19.85
N THR A 31 -7.26 0.44 18.78
CA THR A 31 -8.40 1.33 18.83
C THR A 31 -9.72 0.64 18.44
N PHE A 32 -9.66 -0.62 18.00
CA PHE A 32 -10.84 -1.34 17.54
C PHE A 32 -11.72 -1.76 18.71
N PRO A 33 -13.05 -1.64 18.58
CA PRO A 33 -13.98 -2.24 19.52
C PRO A 33 -13.81 -3.78 19.57
N ASP A 34 -14.19 -4.39 20.70
CA ASP A 34 -14.08 -5.85 20.91
C ASP A 34 -14.89 -6.67 19.90
N ASP A 35 -15.97 -6.08 19.34
CA ASP A 35 -16.82 -6.71 18.32
C ASP A 35 -16.28 -6.51 16.89
N GLY A 36 -15.14 -5.84 16.73
CA GLY A 36 -14.52 -5.56 15.43
C GLY A 36 -15.19 -4.42 14.64
N GLY A 37 -16.20 -3.77 15.21
CA GLY A 37 -16.99 -2.71 14.57
C GLY A 37 -16.22 -1.42 14.25
N PRO A 38 -16.92 -0.38 13.78
CA PRO A 38 -16.32 0.89 13.44
C PRO A 38 -15.78 1.62 14.68
N THR A 39 -14.59 2.20 14.55
CA THR A 39 -14.04 3.14 15.54
C THR A 39 -14.74 4.51 15.45
N ALA A 40 -14.52 5.38 16.44
CA ALA A 40 -15.00 6.77 16.37
C ALA A 40 -14.46 7.55 15.15
N PHE A 41 -13.27 7.21 14.66
CA PHE A 41 -12.73 7.79 13.42
C PHE A 41 -13.42 7.22 12.18
N ASP A 42 -13.83 5.96 12.21
CA ASP A 42 -14.55 5.34 11.10
C ASP A 42 -15.93 5.98 10.93
N THR A 43 -16.65 6.21 12.05
CA THR A 43 -17.99 6.80 12.02
C THR A 43 -18.00 8.25 11.54
N THR A 44 -16.99 9.06 11.91
CA THR A 44 -16.91 10.47 11.48
C THR A 44 -16.72 10.63 9.97
N ILE A 45 -16.16 9.62 9.31
CA ILE A 45 -16.01 9.58 7.86
C ILE A 45 -17.21 8.92 7.19
N ALA A 46 -17.76 7.85 7.79
CA ALA A 46 -18.86 7.08 7.21
C ALA A 46 -20.16 7.89 7.12
N GLU A 47 -20.47 8.71 8.12
CA GLU A 47 -21.72 9.50 8.14
C GLU A 47 -21.85 10.47 6.94
N PRO A 48 -20.85 11.34 6.64
CA PRO A 48 -20.90 12.19 5.45
C PRO A 48 -20.97 11.38 4.14
N VAL A 49 -20.22 10.27 4.06
CA VAL A 49 -20.15 9.41 2.87
C VAL A 49 -21.53 8.84 2.53
N ALA A 50 -22.20 8.24 3.52
CA ALA A 50 -23.53 7.64 3.34
C ALA A 50 -24.61 8.66 2.93
N SER A 51 -24.43 9.93 3.31
CA SER A 51 -25.36 10.99 2.93
C SER A 51 -25.12 11.55 1.52
N ALA A 52 -23.90 11.40 0.99
CA ALA A 52 -23.44 12.10 -0.21
C ALA A 52 -23.25 11.18 -1.44
N LEU A 53 -23.03 9.88 -1.22
CA LEU A 53 -22.72 8.94 -2.28
C LEU A 53 -23.86 7.95 -2.48
N SER A 54 -24.19 7.68 -3.75
CA SER A 54 -25.06 6.56 -4.10
C SER A 54 -24.22 5.30 -4.30
N PRO A 55 -24.82 4.10 -4.15
CA PRO A 55 -24.10 2.85 -4.39
C PRO A 55 -23.44 2.77 -5.78
N GLY A 56 -24.13 3.22 -6.82
CA GLY A 56 -23.57 3.24 -8.19
C GLY A 56 -22.39 4.22 -8.35
N ALA A 57 -22.41 5.36 -7.64
CA ALA A 57 -21.25 6.25 -7.62
C ALA A 57 -20.09 5.62 -6.84
N ALA A 58 -20.37 4.93 -5.74
CA ALA A 58 -19.38 4.23 -4.94
C ALA A 58 -18.68 3.11 -5.72
N GLU A 59 -19.40 2.33 -6.54
CA GLU A 59 -18.82 1.33 -7.45
C GLU A 59 -17.76 1.96 -8.37
N VAL A 60 -18.06 3.11 -8.97
CA VAL A 60 -17.12 3.83 -9.83
C VAL A 60 -15.89 4.31 -9.06
N LEU A 61 -16.09 4.78 -7.82
CA LEU A 61 -14.99 5.25 -6.98
C LEU A 61 -14.08 4.11 -6.52
N VAL A 62 -14.60 2.91 -6.24
CA VAL A 62 -13.80 1.74 -5.82
C VAL A 62 -13.06 1.07 -6.98
N ALA A 63 -13.63 1.12 -8.19
CA ALA A 63 -13.12 0.41 -9.37
C ALA A 63 -11.59 0.48 -9.61
N PRO A 64 -10.88 1.62 -9.37
CA PRO A 64 -9.43 1.68 -9.51
C PRO A 64 -8.64 0.72 -8.60
N SER A 65 -9.26 0.23 -7.52
CA SER A 65 -8.65 -0.70 -6.57
C SER A 65 -9.03 -2.16 -6.82
N ASP A 66 -9.89 -2.43 -7.79
CA ASP A 66 -10.31 -3.80 -8.13
C ASP A 66 -9.13 -4.64 -8.57
N GLY A 67 -9.12 -5.91 -8.16
CA GLY A 67 -8.04 -6.85 -8.44
C GLY A 67 -7.60 -6.89 -9.92
N PRO A 68 -8.51 -6.97 -10.92
CA PRO A 68 -8.12 -6.94 -12.33
C PRO A 68 -7.44 -5.65 -12.76
N VAL A 69 -7.87 -4.49 -12.25
CA VAL A 69 -7.28 -3.19 -12.58
C VAL A 69 -5.87 -3.09 -11.98
N VAL A 70 -5.71 -3.48 -10.71
CA VAL A 70 -4.41 -3.47 -10.04
C VAL A 70 -3.46 -4.48 -10.67
N LEU A 71 -3.94 -5.66 -11.06
CA LEU A 71 -3.17 -6.65 -11.81
C LEU A 71 -2.70 -6.10 -13.16
N LEU A 72 -3.56 -5.38 -13.89
CA LEU A 72 -3.16 -4.72 -15.13
C LEU A 72 -2.06 -3.68 -14.88
N LEU A 73 -2.17 -2.86 -13.83
CA LEU A 73 -1.13 -1.88 -13.46
C LEU A 73 0.20 -2.57 -13.13
N LEU A 74 0.15 -3.68 -12.39
CA LEU A 74 1.30 -4.52 -12.07
C LEU A 74 1.97 -5.04 -13.34
N LEU A 75 1.20 -5.63 -14.25
CA LEU A 75 1.71 -6.18 -15.51
C LEU A 75 2.27 -5.10 -16.42
N CYS A 76 1.64 -3.92 -16.48
CA CYS A 76 2.16 -2.75 -17.17
C CYS A 76 3.51 -2.30 -16.60
N GLY A 77 3.66 -2.24 -15.28
CA GLY A 77 4.92 -1.94 -14.61
C GLY A 77 6.02 -2.98 -14.94
N CYS A 78 5.67 -4.27 -14.91
CA CYS A 78 6.57 -5.35 -15.28
C CYS A 78 7.03 -5.24 -16.74
N ALA A 79 6.07 -5.05 -17.67
CA ALA A 79 6.33 -4.87 -19.09
C ALA A 79 7.20 -3.64 -19.37
N TRP A 80 6.96 -2.53 -18.66
CA TRP A 80 7.76 -1.31 -18.77
C TRP A 80 9.24 -1.54 -18.43
N PHE A 81 9.55 -2.27 -17.34
CA PHE A 81 10.93 -2.61 -17.01
C PHE A 81 11.51 -3.67 -17.96
N ALA A 82 10.73 -4.69 -18.34
CA ALA A 82 11.16 -5.74 -19.26
C ALA A 82 11.49 -5.17 -20.66
N ALA A 83 10.71 -4.22 -21.17
CA ALA A 83 10.94 -3.54 -22.44
C ALA A 83 12.27 -2.77 -22.47
N ARG A 84 12.76 -2.32 -21.30
CA ARG A 84 14.09 -1.71 -21.12
C ARG A 84 15.19 -2.70 -20.81
N ARG A 85 14.89 -4.00 -20.85
CA ARG A 85 15.80 -5.10 -20.48
C ARG A 85 16.27 -5.03 -19.02
N GLU A 86 15.50 -4.36 -18.17
CA GLU A 86 15.76 -4.23 -16.73
C GLU A 86 15.16 -5.42 -15.98
N TRP A 87 15.53 -6.65 -16.38
CA TRP A 87 14.88 -7.89 -15.93
C TRP A 87 14.81 -8.06 -14.41
N ARG A 88 15.84 -7.60 -13.68
CA ARG A 88 15.84 -7.61 -12.22
C ARG A 88 14.72 -6.74 -11.64
N ARG A 89 14.54 -5.53 -12.18
CA ARG A 89 13.45 -4.64 -11.73
C ARG A 89 12.09 -5.17 -12.15
N ALA A 90 11.98 -5.78 -13.33
CA ALA A 90 10.74 -6.45 -13.74
C ALA A 90 10.37 -7.59 -12.77
N ALA A 91 11.35 -8.43 -12.38
CA ALA A 91 11.14 -9.48 -11.39
C ALA A 91 10.78 -8.91 -10.00
N THR A 92 11.47 -7.86 -9.53
CA THR A 92 11.12 -7.19 -8.27
C THR A 92 9.72 -6.59 -8.32
N MET A 93 9.35 -5.96 -9.44
CA MET A 93 8.03 -5.37 -9.65
C MET A 93 6.94 -6.43 -9.55
N LEU A 94 7.18 -7.64 -10.09
CA LEU A 94 6.25 -8.75 -10.01
C LEU A 94 6.16 -9.35 -8.60
N VAL A 95 7.30 -9.65 -7.99
CA VAL A 95 7.35 -10.47 -6.76
C VAL A 95 6.94 -9.68 -5.52
N VAL A 96 7.39 -8.42 -5.39
CA VAL A 96 7.20 -7.67 -4.14
C VAL A 96 5.72 -7.44 -3.81
N PRO A 97 4.87 -6.94 -4.72
CA PRO A 97 3.45 -6.72 -4.42
C PRO A 97 2.69 -8.01 -4.09
N GLU A 98 2.99 -9.10 -4.79
CA GLU A 98 2.34 -10.39 -4.57
C GLU A 98 2.73 -11.03 -3.25
N VAL A 99 4.01 -10.92 -2.84
CA VAL A 99 4.44 -11.33 -1.49
C VAL A 99 3.72 -10.53 -0.42
N ILE A 100 3.59 -9.21 -0.60
CA ILE A 100 2.89 -8.33 0.34
C ILE A 100 1.41 -8.71 0.45
N LEU A 101 0.75 -8.94 -0.69
CA LEU A 101 -0.64 -9.37 -0.72
C LEU A 101 -0.83 -10.72 -0.04
N ALA A 102 0.09 -11.67 -0.27
CA ALA A 102 0.07 -12.97 0.40
C ALA A 102 0.27 -12.83 1.92
N VAL A 103 1.23 -12.03 2.38
CA VAL A 103 1.44 -11.73 3.81
C VAL A 103 0.19 -11.10 4.42
N ASN A 104 -0.46 -10.17 3.72
CA ASN A 104 -1.69 -9.57 4.21
C ASN A 104 -2.81 -10.62 4.39
N THR A 105 -3.05 -11.42 3.37
CA THR A 105 -4.15 -12.38 3.33
C THR A 105 -3.95 -13.55 4.30
N TRP A 106 -2.73 -14.07 4.39
CA TRP A 106 -2.45 -15.33 5.11
C TRP A 106 -1.83 -15.12 6.49
N LEU A 107 -1.34 -13.92 6.82
CA LEU A 107 -0.75 -13.63 8.12
C LEU A 107 -1.45 -12.46 8.82
N LEU A 108 -1.48 -11.27 8.22
CA LEU A 108 -1.98 -10.07 8.94
C LEU A 108 -3.48 -10.14 9.22
N LYS A 109 -4.27 -10.56 8.24
CA LYS A 109 -5.72 -10.72 8.40
C LYS A 109 -6.05 -11.74 9.51
N PRO A 110 -5.53 -12.98 9.49
CA PRO A 110 -5.76 -13.94 10.57
C PRO A 110 -5.22 -13.50 11.92
N LEU A 111 -4.12 -12.75 11.95
CA LEU A 111 -3.52 -12.26 13.19
C LEU A 111 -4.45 -11.28 13.93
N TRP A 112 -5.12 -10.40 13.19
CA TRP A 112 -5.97 -9.37 13.79
C TRP A 112 -7.44 -9.75 13.91
N ASP A 113 -7.92 -10.69 13.10
CA ASP A 113 -9.29 -11.25 13.14
C ASP A 113 -10.42 -10.20 13.19
N ARG A 114 -10.17 -8.96 12.69
CA ARG A 114 -11.22 -7.96 12.55
C ARG A 114 -12.14 -8.36 11.42
N ARG A 115 -13.44 -8.49 11.68
CA ARG A 115 -14.43 -8.94 10.71
C ARG A 115 -15.42 -7.86 10.34
N ILE A 116 -15.77 -7.83 9.06
CA ILE A 116 -16.99 -7.23 8.57
C ILE A 116 -17.78 -8.39 7.99
N GLU A 117 -18.98 -8.62 8.53
CA GLU A 117 -19.81 -9.78 8.20
C GLU A 117 -19.04 -11.11 8.31
N ASP A 118 -18.79 -11.79 7.19
CA ASP A 118 -18.20 -13.13 7.12
C ASP A 118 -16.72 -13.16 6.72
N TYR A 119 -16.07 -11.99 6.50
CA TYR A 119 -14.67 -11.92 6.06
C TYR A 119 -13.77 -11.06 6.95
N LEU A 120 -12.47 -11.37 6.87
CA LEU A 120 -11.42 -10.62 7.54
C LEU A 120 -11.17 -9.28 6.84
N ALA A 121 -11.50 -8.18 7.53
CA ALA A 121 -11.49 -6.83 6.99
C ALA A 121 -10.11 -6.17 7.13
N TYR A 122 -9.49 -6.25 8.32
CA TYR A 122 -8.24 -5.56 8.59
C TYR A 122 -7.01 -6.45 8.34
N PRO A 123 -5.99 -5.98 7.60
CA PRO A 123 -5.96 -4.77 6.76
C PRO A 123 -6.62 -4.98 5.38
N SER A 124 -7.10 -3.88 4.77
CA SER A 124 -7.81 -3.90 3.47
C SER A 124 -6.97 -4.52 2.34
N GLY A 125 -7.51 -5.53 1.66
CA GLY A 125 -6.82 -6.24 0.57
C GLY A 125 -6.69 -5.41 -0.71
N HIS A 126 -7.78 -4.74 -1.11
CA HIS A 126 -7.81 -3.83 -2.27
C HIS A 126 -6.76 -2.72 -2.11
N THR A 127 -6.69 -2.13 -0.93
CA THR A 127 -5.73 -1.08 -0.61
C THR A 127 -4.31 -1.62 -0.59
N VAL A 128 -4.08 -2.76 0.07
CA VAL A 128 -2.74 -3.35 0.16
C VAL A 128 -2.18 -3.63 -1.22
N HIS A 129 -2.95 -4.22 -2.13
CA HIS A 129 -2.46 -4.55 -3.46
C HIS A 129 -2.12 -3.29 -4.27
N LEU A 130 -3.04 -2.32 -4.32
CA LEU A 130 -2.84 -1.07 -5.05
C LEU A 130 -1.61 -0.29 -4.54
N VAL A 131 -1.51 -0.11 -3.22
CA VAL A 131 -0.41 0.65 -2.62
C VAL A 131 0.92 -0.10 -2.75
N ALA A 132 0.93 -1.43 -2.66
CA ALA A 132 2.12 -2.24 -2.85
C ALA A 132 2.65 -2.12 -4.29
N VAL A 133 1.78 -2.20 -5.29
CA VAL A 133 2.13 -2.00 -6.71
C VAL A 133 2.70 -0.59 -6.94
N ALA A 134 2.00 0.45 -6.50
CA ALA A 134 2.42 1.83 -6.71
C ALA A 134 3.75 2.16 -5.99
N THR A 135 3.89 1.73 -4.74
CA THR A 135 5.10 1.98 -3.94
C THR A 135 6.30 1.20 -4.47
N THR A 136 6.09 -0.05 -4.91
CA THR A 136 7.14 -0.85 -5.56
C THR A 136 7.61 -0.17 -6.85
N PHE A 137 6.67 0.27 -7.70
CA PHE A 137 7.02 1.02 -8.92
C PHE A 137 7.84 2.28 -8.59
N ALA A 138 7.40 3.08 -7.62
CA ALA A 138 8.11 4.28 -7.17
C ALA A 138 9.54 3.96 -6.64
N CYS A 139 9.71 2.84 -5.95
CA CYS A 139 11.02 2.40 -5.46
C CYS A 139 11.98 2.00 -6.59
N LEU A 140 11.47 1.52 -7.72
CA LEU A 140 12.24 0.98 -8.85
C LEU A 140 12.61 2.03 -9.92
N ILE A 141 11.81 3.10 -10.04
CA ILE A 141 12.14 4.23 -10.93
C ILE A 141 13.23 5.12 -10.33
N THR A 142 14.00 5.81 -11.18
CA THR A 142 15.13 6.66 -10.77
C THR A 142 14.76 8.15 -10.63
N SER A 143 13.79 8.63 -11.41
CA SER A 143 13.38 10.04 -11.42
C SER A 143 12.65 10.43 -10.13
N THR A 144 13.17 11.43 -9.41
CA THR A 144 12.55 11.98 -8.19
C THR A 144 11.18 12.58 -8.47
N THR A 145 11.03 13.34 -9.56
CA THR A 145 9.73 13.93 -9.94
C THR A 145 8.69 12.85 -10.19
N ALA A 146 9.06 11.79 -10.92
CA ALA A 146 8.14 10.69 -11.17
C ALA A 146 7.74 9.95 -9.88
N ARG A 147 8.66 9.81 -8.90
CA ARG A 147 8.32 9.26 -7.57
C ARG A 147 7.30 10.11 -6.83
N ILE A 148 7.47 11.44 -6.85
CA ILE A 148 6.53 12.37 -6.21
C ILE A 148 5.16 12.28 -6.88
N VAL A 149 5.12 12.23 -8.21
CA VAL A 149 3.86 12.08 -8.97
C VAL A 149 3.17 10.76 -8.60
N VAL A 150 3.89 9.64 -8.58
CA VAL A 150 3.31 8.34 -8.20
C VAL A 150 2.78 8.37 -6.76
N ALA A 151 3.54 8.95 -5.82
CA ALA A 151 3.08 9.09 -4.44
C ALA A 151 1.81 9.95 -4.33
N ALA A 152 1.78 11.11 -5.01
CA ALA A 152 0.62 12.00 -5.03
C ALA A 152 -0.61 11.32 -5.65
N LEU A 153 -0.44 10.62 -6.77
CA LEU A 153 -1.51 9.84 -7.40
C LEU A 153 -1.99 8.69 -6.52
N THR A 154 -1.10 8.06 -5.77
CA THR A 154 -1.47 7.00 -4.81
C THR A 154 -2.33 7.58 -3.69
N VAL A 155 -1.92 8.72 -3.12
CA VAL A 155 -2.71 9.42 -2.07
C VAL A 155 -4.06 9.84 -2.62
N LEU A 156 -4.11 10.41 -3.83
CA LEU A 156 -5.36 10.80 -4.47
C LEU A 156 -6.27 9.58 -4.72
N ALA A 157 -5.71 8.47 -5.18
CA ALA A 157 -6.44 7.22 -5.34
C ALA A 157 -7.01 6.75 -3.99
N MET A 158 -6.25 6.81 -2.90
CA MET A 158 -6.76 6.48 -1.56
C MET A 158 -7.95 7.36 -1.16
N LEU A 159 -7.86 8.68 -1.40
CA LEU A 159 -8.95 9.61 -1.11
C LEU A 159 -10.21 9.33 -1.94
N VAL A 160 -10.06 8.78 -3.15
CA VAL A 160 -11.16 8.42 -4.05
C VAL A 160 -11.78 7.08 -3.67
N ILE A 161 -10.96 6.04 -3.47
CA ILE A 161 -11.49 4.68 -3.22
C ILE A 161 -12.08 4.54 -1.81
N THR A 162 -11.58 5.27 -0.81
CA THR A 162 -12.01 5.09 0.59
C THR A 162 -13.50 5.37 0.77
N PRO A 163 -14.06 6.52 0.31
CA PRO A 163 -15.50 6.75 0.36
C PRO A 163 -16.32 5.65 -0.33
N GLY A 164 -15.86 5.18 -1.49
CA GLY A 164 -16.56 4.11 -2.20
C GLY A 164 -16.56 2.78 -1.42
N MET A 165 -15.44 2.41 -0.79
CA MET A 165 -15.34 1.20 0.02
C MET A 165 -16.22 1.29 1.27
N VAL A 166 -16.32 2.47 1.85
CA VAL A 166 -17.17 2.71 3.03
C VAL A 166 -18.64 2.63 2.66
N GLU A 167 -19.06 3.29 1.57
CA GLU A 167 -20.45 3.25 1.10
C GLU A 167 -20.90 1.84 0.70
N LEU A 168 -20.02 1.06 0.06
CA LEU A 168 -20.31 -0.33 -0.30
C LEU A 168 -20.17 -1.31 0.89
N GLY A 169 -19.80 -0.83 2.08
CA GLY A 169 -19.60 -1.67 3.26
C GLY A 169 -18.39 -2.60 3.19
N TYR A 170 -17.47 -2.40 2.24
CA TYR A 170 -16.30 -3.27 2.05
C TYR A 170 -15.28 -3.14 3.17
N HIS A 171 -15.03 -1.92 3.65
CA HIS A 171 -13.99 -1.64 4.63
C HIS A 171 -14.30 -0.38 5.43
N HIS A 172 -13.88 -0.39 6.69
CA HIS A 172 -13.79 0.83 7.49
C HIS A 172 -12.58 1.68 7.06
N PRO A 173 -12.62 3.02 7.21
CA PRO A 173 -11.48 3.90 6.93
C PRO A 173 -10.16 3.45 7.60
N THR A 174 -10.22 2.92 8.82
CA THR A 174 -9.07 2.36 9.52
C THR A 174 -8.49 1.11 8.84
N ASP A 175 -9.30 0.28 8.18
CA ASP A 175 -8.81 -0.88 7.39
C ASP A 175 -8.01 -0.43 6.18
N VAL A 176 -8.48 0.63 5.52
CA VAL A 176 -7.81 1.25 4.38
C VAL A 176 -6.50 1.91 4.83
N LEU A 177 -6.53 2.71 5.90
CA LEU A 177 -5.34 3.36 6.44
C LEU A 177 -4.27 2.36 6.87
N GLY A 178 -4.66 1.31 7.60
CA GLY A 178 -3.78 0.23 8.01
C GLY A 178 -3.20 -0.54 6.82
N GLY A 179 -4.05 -0.84 5.82
CA GLY A 179 -3.61 -1.50 4.59
C GLY A 179 -2.57 -0.67 3.82
N ALA A 180 -2.79 0.63 3.68
CA ALA A 180 -1.85 1.53 3.01
C ALA A 180 -0.52 1.63 3.76
N ALA A 181 -0.56 1.76 5.10
CA ALA A 181 0.62 1.82 5.95
C ALA A 181 1.45 0.53 5.89
N ALA A 182 0.79 -0.63 5.96
CA ALA A 182 1.42 -1.95 5.90
C ALA A 182 2.09 -2.17 4.54
N ALA A 183 1.36 -1.91 3.44
CA ALA A 183 1.86 -2.09 2.09
C ALA A 183 3.05 -1.17 1.78
N ALA A 184 2.97 0.11 2.17
CA ALA A 184 4.07 1.06 1.96
C ALA A 184 5.32 0.63 2.74
N ALA A 185 5.19 0.28 4.02
CA ALA A 185 6.32 -0.16 4.84
C ALA A 185 6.98 -1.43 4.27
N MET A 186 6.19 -2.45 3.94
CA MET A 186 6.71 -3.69 3.38
C MET A 186 7.33 -3.49 1.99
N ALA A 187 6.70 -2.71 1.10
CA ALA A 187 7.24 -2.46 -0.24
C ALA A 187 8.58 -1.73 -0.18
N ILE A 188 8.70 -0.69 0.64
CA ILE A 188 9.97 0.03 0.82
C ILE A 188 11.04 -0.93 1.39
N GLY A 189 10.70 -1.73 2.41
CA GLY A 189 11.61 -2.69 3.02
C GLY A 189 12.08 -3.79 2.04
N LEU A 190 11.15 -4.46 1.36
CA LEU A 190 11.45 -5.52 0.41
C LEU A 190 12.23 -5.00 -0.81
N CYS A 191 11.89 -3.81 -1.33
CA CYS A 191 12.66 -3.19 -2.41
C CYS A 191 14.08 -2.81 -1.99
N LEU A 192 14.32 -2.47 -0.72
CA LEU A 192 15.68 -2.26 -0.20
C LEU A 192 16.46 -3.58 -0.16
N LEU A 193 15.83 -4.67 0.31
CA LEU A 193 16.44 -5.99 0.37
C LEU A 193 16.74 -6.58 -1.02
N ALA A 194 15.93 -6.24 -2.02
CA ALA A 194 16.11 -6.69 -3.40
C ALA A 194 17.25 -5.96 -4.15
N ARG A 195 17.87 -4.94 -3.56
CA ARG A 195 18.97 -4.21 -4.22
C ARG A 195 20.20 -5.10 -4.34
N PRO A 196 20.92 -5.05 -5.48
CA PRO A 196 22.22 -5.70 -5.58
C PRO A 196 23.13 -5.18 -4.45
N ARG A 197 23.75 -6.10 -3.70
CA ARG A 197 24.89 -5.74 -2.86
C ARG A 197 26.01 -5.31 -3.80
N THR A 198 26.45 -4.06 -3.72
CA THR A 198 27.72 -3.66 -4.33
C THR A 198 28.79 -4.54 -3.69
N ARG A 199 29.43 -5.42 -4.47
CA ARG A 199 30.64 -6.10 -4.01
C ARG A 199 31.68 -5.03 -3.77
N ALA A 200 32.09 -4.85 -2.51
CA ALA A 200 33.33 -4.16 -2.21
C ALA A 200 34.46 -5.15 -2.50
N GLY A 201 35.38 -4.78 -3.39
CA GLY A 201 36.62 -5.51 -3.66
C GLY A 201 36.62 -6.33 -4.94
N ASP A 202 37.09 -5.70 -6.02
CA ASP A 202 37.98 -6.30 -7.01
C ASP A 202 39.03 -5.20 -7.30
N ASP A 203 39.93 -4.99 -6.33
CA ASP A 203 41.22 -4.30 -6.51
C ASP A 203 42.33 -5.35 -6.32
#